data_AF-A0A0F8XB14-F1
#
_entry.id   AF-A0A0F8XB14-F1
#
_cell.length_a   1.000
_cell.length_b   1.000
_cell.length_c   1.000
_cell.angle_alpha   90.00
_cell.angle_beta   90.00
_cell.angle_gamma   90.00
#
_symmetry.space_group_name_H-M   'P 1'
#
loop_
_entity.id
_entity.type
_entity.pdbx_description
1 polymer ?
#
loop_
_entity_poly.entity_id
_entity_poly.type
_entity_poly.pdbx_seq_one_letter_code
_entity_poly.pdbx_strand_id
1 'polypeptide(L)'
;MTRIPMNDLGTKGIVKDLDAHSLPLDVWSEGRNIRFDDNKAVKFRGEEIVFASPSVPPYFAMPVQTADSVLWIYAGLSKAYVFQGGTHTNITRIKTSPSFIPPPGELIISLTIPSRYPGVDRPVPVEQLTITTSAPTVVAT
;
A
#
# COMPACT_ATOMS: atom_id res chain seq x y z
N MET A 1 -28.46 -35.71 39.64
CA MET A 1 -27.48 -35.52 38.55
C MET A 1 -26.11 -35.86 39.08
N THR A 2 -25.36 -36.74 38.43
CA THR A 2 -23.99 -37.10 38.84
C THR A 2 -23.02 -36.13 38.19
N ARG A 3 -22.13 -35.51 38.98
CA ARG A 3 -21.11 -34.58 38.49
C ARG A 3 -19.80 -35.33 38.28
N ILE A 4 -19.18 -35.19 37.12
CA ILE A 4 -17.83 -35.71 36.86
C ILE A 4 -16.84 -34.58 37.15
N PRO A 5 -15.93 -34.73 38.13
CA PRO A 5 -14.91 -33.72 38.39
C PRO A 5 -13.81 -33.76 37.32
N MET A 6 -13.36 -32.58 36.89
CA MET A 6 -12.17 -32.38 36.05
C MET A 6 -11.16 -31.61 36.90
N ASN A 7 -10.06 -32.25 37.28
CA ASN A 7 -9.14 -31.74 38.29
C ASN A 7 -7.95 -31.01 37.68
N ASP A 8 -7.54 -31.38 36.47
CA ASP A 8 -6.27 -30.96 35.86
C ASP A 8 -6.46 -30.20 34.54
N LEU A 9 -7.45 -29.29 34.52
CA LEU A 9 -7.73 -28.43 33.37
C LEU A 9 -6.53 -27.51 33.07
N GLY A 10 -5.93 -27.67 31.89
CA GLY A 10 -4.85 -26.82 31.38
C GLY A 10 -3.47 -27.47 31.31
N THR A 11 -3.29 -28.68 31.86
CA THR A 11 -2.01 -29.40 31.83
C THR A 11 -1.65 -29.94 30.45
N LYS A 12 -2.65 -30.38 29.67
CA LYS A 12 -2.48 -31.13 28.41
C LYS A 12 -2.80 -30.31 27.14
N GLY A 13 -3.22 -29.05 27.29
CA GLY A 13 -3.49 -28.13 26.18
C GLY A 13 -4.59 -28.59 25.22
N ILE A 14 -4.49 -28.15 23.96
CA ILE A 14 -5.39 -28.53 22.86
C ILE A 14 -4.73 -29.65 22.04
N VAL A 15 -5.41 -30.79 21.89
CA VAL A 15 -4.94 -31.92 21.09
C VAL A 15 -5.86 -32.11 19.88
N LYS A 16 -5.27 -32.10 18.68
CA LYS A 16 -5.97 -32.24 17.40
C LYS A 16 -5.76 -33.62 16.74
N ASP A 17 -4.85 -34.42 17.27
CA ASP A 17 -4.46 -35.73 16.69
C ASP A 17 -5.49 -36.84 16.96
N LEU A 18 -6.40 -36.61 17.90
CA LEU A 18 -7.44 -37.54 18.31
C LEU A 18 -8.82 -36.92 18.11
N ASP A 19 -9.77 -37.75 17.71
CA ASP A 19 -11.17 -37.35 17.66
C ASP A 19 -11.67 -36.94 19.04
N ALA A 20 -12.61 -35.98 19.08
CA ALA A 20 -13.07 -35.39 20.33
C ALA A 20 -13.64 -36.40 21.35
N HIS A 21 -14.14 -37.55 20.88
CA HIS A 21 -14.72 -38.59 21.74
C HIS A 21 -13.68 -39.54 22.37
N SER A 22 -12.46 -39.57 21.83
CA SER A 22 -11.37 -40.41 22.35
C SER A 22 -10.40 -39.63 23.26
N LEU A 23 -10.62 -38.32 23.39
CA LEU A 23 -9.84 -37.46 24.28
C LEU A 23 -10.14 -37.76 25.76
N PRO A 24 -9.11 -37.79 26.62
CA PRO A 24 -9.30 -37.78 28.06
C PRO A 24 -10.06 -36.51 28.52
N LEU A 25 -10.75 -36.60 29.66
CA LEU A 25 -11.59 -35.52 30.20
C LEU A 25 -10.86 -34.18 30.42
N ASP A 26 -9.54 -34.19 30.64
CA ASP A 26 -8.76 -32.98 30.95
C ASP A 26 -8.09 -32.34 29.71
N VAL A 27 -8.45 -32.77 28.49
CA VAL A 27 -7.86 -32.30 27.23
C VAL A 27 -8.88 -31.56 26.39
N TRP A 28 -8.44 -30.48 25.75
CA TRP A 28 -9.30 -29.66 24.88
C TRP A 28 -9.23 -30.17 23.44
N SER A 29 -10.37 -30.32 22.78
CA SER A 29 -10.42 -30.63 21.35
C SER A 29 -10.16 -29.40 20.48
N GLU A 30 -10.72 -28.24 20.87
CA GLU A 30 -10.61 -26.99 20.12
C GLU A 30 -10.65 -25.75 21.03
N GLY A 31 -10.06 -24.66 20.53
CA GLY A 31 -10.15 -23.32 21.12
C GLY A 31 -10.76 -22.34 20.13
N ARG A 32 -12.04 -22.00 20.31
CA ARG A 32 -12.74 -21.03 19.45
C ARG A 32 -12.93 -19.71 20.18
N ASN A 33 -12.61 -18.61 19.51
CA ASN A 33 -12.74 -17.26 20.05
C ASN A 33 -12.01 -17.07 21.40
N ILE A 34 -10.82 -17.66 21.51
CA ILE A 34 -9.89 -17.51 22.62
C ILE A 34 -8.54 -17.05 22.09
N ARG A 35 -7.80 -16.28 22.89
CA ARG A 35 -6.38 -16.00 22.68
C ARG A 35 -5.59 -16.36 23.92
N PHE A 36 -4.30 -16.64 23.74
CA PHE A 36 -3.38 -16.85 24.85
C PHE A 36 -2.59 -15.56 25.07
N ASP A 37 -2.71 -15.01 26.27
CA ASP A 37 -2.06 -13.76 26.66
C ASP A 37 -1.61 -13.87 28.11
N ASP A 38 -0.38 -13.43 28.42
CA ASP A 38 0.25 -13.58 29.75
C ASP A 38 0.08 -14.97 30.38
N ASN A 39 0.32 -16.03 29.60
CA ASN A 39 0.16 -17.44 30.00
C ASN A 39 -1.26 -17.82 30.45
N LYS A 40 -2.28 -17.07 30.04
CA LYS A 40 -3.69 -17.34 30.34
C LYS A 40 -4.51 -17.45 29.07
N ALA A 41 -5.50 -18.33 29.08
CA ALA A 41 -6.52 -18.36 28.05
C ALA A 41 -7.55 -17.25 28.35
N VAL A 42 -7.64 -16.26 27.46
CA VAL A 42 -8.63 -15.17 27.57
C VAL A 42 -9.60 -15.24 26.40
N LYS A 43 -10.85 -14.86 26.66
CA LYS A 43 -11.87 -14.78 25.60
C LYS A 43 -11.48 -13.67 24.64
N PHE A 44 -11.36 -14.01 23.37
CA PHE A 44 -11.16 -13.02 22.32
C PHE A 44 -12.51 -12.34 22.04
N ARG A 45 -12.49 -11.01 21.87
CA ARG A 45 -13.64 -10.33 21.26
C ARG A 45 -13.62 -10.71 19.78
N GLY A 46 -14.79 -10.89 19.17
CA GLY A 46 -14.86 -11.31 17.76
C GLY A 46 -14.04 -10.39 16.85
N GLU A 47 -13.76 -10.87 15.64
CA GLU A 47 -13.11 -10.05 14.63
C GLU A 47 -14.09 -9.01 14.07
N GLU A 48 -13.64 -7.76 13.99
CA GLU A 48 -14.36 -6.69 13.32
C GLU A 48 -13.56 -6.28 12.08
N ILE A 49 -14.27 -5.93 11.00
CA ILE A 49 -13.65 -5.41 9.79
C ILE A 49 -13.16 -3.98 10.11
N VAL A 50 -11.89 -3.86 10.50
CA VAL A 50 -11.27 -2.57 10.83
C VAL A 50 -10.92 -1.77 9.57
N PHE A 51 -10.59 -2.45 8.47
CA PHE A 51 -10.21 -1.83 7.21
C PHE A 51 -11.30 -2.02 6.15
N ALA A 52 -11.70 -0.94 5.48
CA ALA A 52 -12.54 -1.02 4.29
C ALA A 52 -11.79 -1.73 3.14
N SER A 53 -12.53 -2.22 2.14
CA SER A 53 -11.91 -2.84 0.96
C SER A 53 -10.94 -1.87 0.28
N PRO A 54 -9.67 -2.26 0.08
CA PRO A 54 -8.68 -1.38 -0.52
C PRO A 54 -9.01 -1.08 -1.98
N SER A 55 -8.73 0.16 -2.42
CA SER A 55 -9.05 0.60 -3.78
C SER A 55 -8.27 -0.13 -4.89
N VAL A 56 -7.15 -0.78 -4.55
CA VAL A 56 -6.29 -1.54 -5.46
C VAL A 56 -5.79 -2.78 -4.71
N PRO A 57 -5.63 -3.95 -5.37
CA PRO A 57 -5.03 -5.13 -4.76
C PRO A 57 -3.63 -4.82 -4.20
N PRO A 58 -3.41 -4.96 -2.89
CA PRO A 58 -2.12 -4.67 -2.29
C PRO A 58 -1.15 -5.83 -2.51
N TYR A 59 0.03 -5.54 -3.04
CA TYR A 59 1.17 -6.47 -3.11
C TYR A 59 2.14 -6.26 -1.95
N PHE A 60 2.06 -5.08 -1.33
CA PHE A 60 2.85 -4.70 -0.17
C PHE A 60 2.01 -3.81 0.74
N ALA A 61 2.14 -3.98 2.06
CA ALA A 61 1.51 -3.12 3.06
C ALA A 61 2.43 -2.96 4.28
N MET A 62 2.53 -1.74 4.81
CA MET A 62 3.28 -1.45 6.03
C MET A 62 2.56 -0.41 6.90
N PRO A 63 2.55 -0.60 8.23
CA PRO A 63 2.12 0.44 9.14
C PRO A 63 3.24 1.48 9.31
N VAL A 64 2.88 2.76 9.27
CA VAL A 64 3.76 3.89 9.56
C VAL A 64 3.18 4.65 10.74
N GLN A 65 3.91 4.68 11.83
CA GLN A 65 3.51 5.44 13.02
C GLN A 65 3.91 6.91 12.87
N THR A 66 2.97 7.80 13.14
CA THR A 66 3.19 9.24 13.30
C THR A 66 2.93 9.64 14.75
N ALA A 67 3.17 10.90 15.11
CA ALA A 67 2.94 11.39 16.47
C ALA A 67 1.49 11.15 16.96
N ASP A 68 0.51 11.29 16.06
CA ASP A 68 -0.91 11.29 16.44
C ASP A 68 -1.70 10.10 15.88
N SER A 69 -1.13 9.34 14.95
CA SER A 69 -1.87 8.27 14.26
C SER A 69 -0.99 7.18 13.65
N VAL A 70 -1.58 6.00 13.42
CA VAL A 70 -0.98 4.94 12.62
C VAL A 70 -1.57 4.96 11.23
N LEU A 71 -0.73 5.28 10.25
CA LEU A 71 -1.06 5.26 8.83
C LEU A 71 -0.77 3.88 8.27
N TRP A 72 -1.61 3.38 7.36
CA TRP A 72 -1.32 2.15 6.63
C TRP A 72 -0.98 2.47 5.19
N ILE A 73 0.27 2.27 4.79
CA ILE A 73 0.70 2.45 3.41
C ILE A 73 0.57 1.11 2.71
N TYR A 74 -0.08 1.08 1.55
CA TYR A 74 -0.14 -0.11 0.71
C TYR A 74 0.16 0.22 -0.75
N ALA A 75 0.89 -0.67 -1.42
CA ALA A 75 1.29 -0.52 -2.80
C ALA A 75 0.68 -1.62 -3.67
N GLY A 76 0.01 -1.20 -4.75
CA GLY A 76 -0.35 -2.03 -5.88
C GLY A 76 0.72 -2.00 -6.98
N LEU A 77 0.42 -2.58 -8.15
CA LEU A 77 1.35 -2.64 -9.28
C LEU A 77 1.73 -1.26 -9.84
N SER A 78 0.76 -0.36 -9.97
CA SER A 78 0.93 0.96 -10.60
C SER A 78 0.69 2.12 -9.64
N LYS A 79 0.05 1.85 -8.51
CA LYS A 79 -0.41 2.88 -7.56
C LYS A 79 -0.14 2.49 -6.12
N ALA A 80 0.40 3.43 -5.35
CA ALA A 80 0.50 3.38 -3.90
C ALA A 80 -0.55 4.30 -3.26
N TYR A 81 -1.07 3.86 -2.12
CA TYR A 81 -2.12 4.53 -1.36
C TYR A 81 -1.75 4.53 0.13
N VAL A 82 -2.29 5.51 0.85
CA VAL A 82 -2.28 5.55 2.31
C VAL A 82 -3.71 5.44 2.81
N PHE A 83 -3.93 4.59 3.81
CA PHE A 83 -5.18 4.46 4.55
C PHE A 83 -5.06 5.20 5.88
N GLN A 84 -6.00 6.11 6.12
CA GLN A 84 -6.15 6.83 7.37
C GLN A 84 -7.63 7.03 7.67
N GLY A 85 -8.08 6.56 8.84
CA GLY A 85 -9.43 6.86 9.34
C GLY A 85 -10.58 6.51 8.38
N GLY A 86 -10.46 5.42 7.62
CA GLY A 86 -11.49 5.00 6.65
C GLY A 86 -11.30 5.54 5.22
N THR A 87 -10.33 6.44 4.99
CA THR A 87 -10.09 7.04 3.68
C THR A 87 -8.82 6.49 3.04
N HIS A 88 -8.89 6.16 1.75
CA HIS A 88 -7.77 5.71 0.92
C HIS A 88 -7.29 6.86 0.01
N THR A 89 -6.13 7.44 0.30
CA THR A 89 -5.56 8.56 -0.46
C THR A 89 -4.44 8.06 -1.37
N ASN A 90 -4.50 8.38 -2.66
CA ASN A 90 -3.43 8.04 -3.59
C ASN A 90 -2.20 8.92 -3.34
N ILE A 91 -1.03 8.31 -3.18
CA ILE A 91 0.25 9.01 -2.94
C ILE A 91 1.23 8.86 -4.10
N THR A 92 0.80 8.27 -5.22
CA THR A 92 1.67 8.19 -6.39
C THR A 92 1.92 9.55 -6.98
N ARG A 93 3.16 9.76 -7.42
CA ARG A 93 3.52 10.95 -8.18
C ARG A 93 2.64 11.01 -9.43
N ILE A 94 1.75 12.00 -9.47
CA ILE A 94 1.08 12.40 -10.70
C ILE A 94 2.08 13.22 -11.50
N LYS A 95 2.49 12.71 -12.67
CA LYS A 95 3.34 13.47 -13.60
C LYS A 95 2.47 14.45 -14.38
N THR A 96 1.95 15.47 -13.72
CA THR A 96 1.68 16.75 -14.37
C THR A 96 2.98 17.52 -14.27
N SER A 97 3.84 17.42 -15.28
CA SER A 97 4.87 18.45 -15.43
C SER A 97 4.13 19.78 -15.48
N PRO A 98 4.39 20.75 -14.60
CA PRO A 98 3.96 22.10 -14.92
C PRO A 98 4.67 22.44 -16.22
N SER A 99 3.92 22.72 -17.29
CA SER A 99 4.47 23.54 -18.36
C SER A 99 4.92 24.81 -17.67
N PHE A 100 6.23 24.99 -17.51
CA PHE A 100 6.78 26.23 -17.01
C PHE A 100 6.24 27.34 -17.92
N ILE A 101 5.36 28.19 -17.40
CA ILE A 101 4.91 29.40 -18.08
C ILE A 101 5.92 30.45 -17.63
N PRO A 102 6.87 30.85 -18.49
CA PRO A 102 7.78 31.92 -18.13
C PRO A 102 7.01 33.22 -17.87
N PRO A 103 7.57 34.13 -17.06
CA PRO A 103 7.05 35.49 -16.91
C PRO A 103 6.90 36.19 -18.28
N PRO A 104 5.95 37.15 -18.40
CA PRO A 104 5.80 37.92 -19.63
C PRO A 104 7.11 38.65 -19.97
N GLY A 105 7.71 38.33 -21.13
CA GLY A 105 8.94 38.97 -21.62
C GLY A 105 10.16 38.05 -21.72
N GLU A 106 10.08 36.79 -21.27
CA GLU A 106 11.18 35.83 -21.44
C GLU A 106 11.00 34.90 -22.65
N LEU A 107 12.12 34.58 -23.32
CA LEU A 107 12.17 33.71 -24.51
C LEU A 107 11.94 32.24 -24.11
N ILE A 108 11.04 31.56 -24.80
CA ILE A 108 10.91 30.10 -24.69
C ILE A 108 11.98 29.46 -25.57
N ILE A 109 12.94 28.76 -24.96
CA ILE A 109 13.95 27.96 -25.66
C ILE A 109 13.40 26.55 -25.80
N SER A 110 13.05 26.15 -27.03
CA SER A 110 12.65 24.77 -27.35
C SER A 110 13.75 24.10 -28.16
N LEU A 111 14.35 23.04 -27.63
CA LEU A 111 15.33 22.24 -28.36
C LEU A 111 14.59 21.17 -29.18
N THR A 112 14.57 21.32 -30.50
CA THR A 112 14.15 20.23 -31.39
C THR A 112 15.41 19.47 -31.81
N ILE A 113 15.55 18.23 -31.32
CA ILE A 113 16.63 17.34 -31.75
C ILE A 113 16.11 16.53 -32.94
N PRO A 114 16.54 16.80 -34.19
CA PRO A 114 16.28 15.86 -35.27
C PRO A 114 17.00 14.55 -34.95
N SER A 115 16.26 13.44 -34.87
CA SER A 115 16.85 12.13 -34.53
C SER A 115 17.79 11.62 -35.63
N ARG A 116 17.65 12.14 -36.86
CA ARG A 116 18.39 11.73 -38.08
C ARG A 116 18.50 12.89 -39.05
N TYR A 117 19.52 12.87 -39.89
CA TYR A 117 19.59 13.76 -41.05
C TYR A 117 18.43 13.50 -42.01
N PRO A 118 17.80 14.53 -42.60
CA PRO A 118 16.78 14.34 -43.63
C PRO A 118 17.35 13.54 -44.79
N GLY A 119 16.82 12.33 -45.03
CA GLY A 119 17.23 11.48 -46.15
C GLY A 119 18.46 10.59 -45.91
N VAL A 120 19.06 10.56 -44.72
CA VAL A 120 20.15 9.62 -44.39
C VAL A 120 19.96 9.08 -42.98
N ASP A 121 19.98 7.75 -42.83
CA ASP A 121 19.88 7.09 -41.53
C ASP A 121 21.21 7.14 -40.76
N ARG A 122 21.64 8.34 -40.39
CA ARG A 122 22.80 8.58 -39.53
C ARG A 122 22.41 9.53 -38.40
N PRO A 123 22.91 9.30 -37.17
CA PRO A 123 22.67 10.20 -36.05
C PRO A 123 23.29 11.57 -36.32
N VAL A 124 22.58 12.63 -35.96
CA VAL A 124 23.06 14.01 -36.09
C VAL A 124 24.07 14.31 -34.98
N PRO A 125 25.29 14.80 -35.27
CA PRO A 125 26.24 15.27 -34.27
C PRO A 125 25.66 16.45 -33.48
N VAL A 126 26.04 16.55 -32.20
CA VAL A 126 25.58 17.60 -31.27
C VAL A 126 25.85 19.02 -31.79
N GLU A 127 26.88 19.17 -32.62
CA GLU A 127 27.30 20.46 -33.21
C GLU A 127 26.31 21.05 -34.23
N GLN A 128 25.35 20.27 -34.74
CA GLN A 128 24.35 20.73 -35.70
C GLN A 128 22.94 20.90 -35.09
N LEU A 129 22.83 20.94 -33.76
CA LEU A 129 21.60 21.30 -33.07
C LEU A 129 21.26 22.76 -33.30
N THR A 130 20.16 23.02 -34.02
CA THR A 130 19.68 24.39 -34.25
C THR A 130 18.77 24.81 -33.09
N ILE A 131 19.18 25.84 -32.35
CA ILE A 131 18.36 26.46 -31.30
C ILE A 131 17.41 27.43 -32.00
N THR A 132 16.11 27.17 -31.95
CA THR A 132 15.11 28.12 -32.46
C THR A 132 14.54 28.89 -31.28
N THR A 133 14.72 30.21 -31.28
CA THR A 133 14.06 31.11 -30.33
C THR A 133 12.83 31.69 -31.02
N SER A 134 11.67 31.63 -30.36
CA SER A 134 10.47 32.32 -30.84
C SER A 134 10.13 33.44 -29.86
N ALA A 135 9.82 34.62 -30.40
CA ALA A 135 9.34 35.72 -29.59
C ALA A 135 7.91 35.40 -29.11
N PRO A 136 7.55 35.70 -27.85
CA PRO A 136 6.19 35.52 -27.37
C PRO A 136 5.25 36.39 -28.20
N THR A 137 4.28 35.77 -28.86
CA THR A 137 3.21 36.51 -29.57
C THR A 137 2.27 37.08 -28.53
N VAL A 138 2.36 38.39 -28.29
CA VAL A 138 1.37 39.10 -27.48
C VAL A 138 0.09 39.16 -28.31
N VAL A 139 -0.89 38.32 -27.96
CA VAL A 139 -2.24 38.46 -28.48
C VAL A 139 -2.82 39.71 -27.84
N ALA A 140 -2.88 40.81 -28.58
CA ALA A 140 -3.58 42.01 -28.17
C ALA A 140 -5.09 41.71 -28.19
N THR A 141 -5.71 41.73 -27.01
CA THR A 141 -7.15 41.89 -26.81
C THR A 141 -7.57 43.32 -26.99
#